data_AF-A0A7Y0KI90-F1
#
_entry.id   AF-A0A7Y0KI90-F1
#
_cell.length_a   1.000
_cell.length_b   1.000
_cell.length_c   1.000
_cell.angle_alpha   90.00
_cell.angle_beta   90.00
_cell.angle_gamma   90.00
#
_symmetry.space_group_name_H-M   'P 1'
#
loop_
_entity.id
_entity.type
_entity.pdbx_description
1 polymer ?
#
loop_
_entity_poly.entity_id
_entity_poly.type
_entity_poly.pdbx_seq_one_letter_code
_entity_poly.pdbx_strand_id
1 'polypeptide(L)'
;MSRPGALDWERVRARYADRPSLASLAGSSRVQVLEVDDERICLGQRLWRDCVSRDDLDAALVLLREGRLAGGPMAVAEGLRAYYASGPRVETGCTRGPNLVAVVLADLGYLTPP
;
A
#
# COMPACT_ATOMS: atom_id res chain seq x y z
N MET A 1 -8.18 -15.76 -12.67
CA MET A 1 -6.76 -15.98 -13.03
C MET A 1 -6.00 -14.71 -12.65
N SER A 2 -5.12 -14.75 -11.64
CA SER A 2 -4.30 -13.59 -11.25
C SER A 2 -3.25 -13.30 -12.33
N ARG A 3 -3.08 -12.03 -12.70
CA ARG A 3 -2.00 -11.60 -13.60
C ARG A 3 -0.64 -11.95 -12.97
N PRO A 4 0.36 -12.38 -13.75
CA PRO A 4 1.72 -12.52 -13.23
C PRO A 4 2.17 -11.16 -12.67
N GLY A 5 2.47 -11.13 -11.38
CA GLY A 5 2.83 -9.92 -10.67
C GLY A 5 1.73 -9.29 -9.79
N ALA A 6 0.48 -9.76 -9.88
CA ALA A 6 -0.60 -9.28 -9.04
C ALA A 6 -0.59 -9.92 -7.64
N LEU A 7 -1.15 -9.22 -6.66
CA LEU A 7 -1.47 -9.75 -5.34
C LEU A 7 -2.50 -10.87 -5.45
N ASP A 8 -2.30 -11.90 -4.61
CA ASP A 8 -3.35 -12.85 -4.29
C ASP A 8 -4.40 -12.15 -3.40
N TRP A 9 -5.45 -11.64 -4.05
CA TRP A 9 -6.47 -10.86 -3.37
C TRP A 9 -7.31 -11.69 -2.39
N GLU A 10 -7.49 -12.98 -2.64
CA GLU A 10 -8.20 -13.85 -1.69
C GLU A 10 -7.42 -13.94 -0.38
N ARG A 11 -6.10 -14.12 -0.47
CA ARG A 11 -5.21 -14.09 0.69
C ARG A 11 -5.18 -12.72 1.37
N VAL A 12 -5.24 -11.62 0.62
CA VAL A 12 -5.32 -10.26 1.19
C VAL A 12 -6.61 -10.07 1.99
N ARG A 13 -7.76 -10.43 1.43
CA ARG A 13 -9.05 -10.37 2.14
C ARG A 13 -9.02 -11.22 3.42
N ALA A 14 -8.48 -12.44 3.34
CA ALA A 14 -8.33 -13.30 4.50
C ALA A 14 -7.42 -12.69 5.58
N ARG A 15 -6.27 -12.12 5.18
CA ARG A 15 -5.31 -11.45 6.10
C ARG A 15 -5.94 -10.28 6.86
N TYR A 16 -6.90 -9.61 6.25
CA TYR A 16 -7.53 -8.38 6.76
C TYR A 16 -8.98 -8.54 7.23
N ALA A 17 -9.52 -9.76 7.24
CA ALA A 17 -10.89 -10.05 7.67
C ALA A 17 -11.18 -9.56 9.09
N ASP A 18 -10.25 -9.81 10.03
CA ASP A 18 -10.37 -9.41 11.43
C ASP A 18 -9.99 -7.95 11.68
N ARG A 19 -9.79 -7.16 10.61
CA ARG A 19 -9.44 -5.74 10.68
C ARG A 19 -8.28 -5.50 11.65
N PRO A 20 -7.06 -5.94 11.30
CA PRO A 20 -5.92 -5.77 12.18
C PRO A 20 -5.49 -4.30 12.27
N SER A 21 -4.82 -3.99 13.37
CA SER A 21 -4.04 -2.76 13.50
C SER A 21 -2.64 -2.99 12.93
N LEU A 22 -2.15 -2.10 12.08
CA LEU A 22 -0.86 -2.17 11.39
C LEU A 22 0.13 -1.14 11.95
N ALA A 23 1.43 -1.40 11.80
CA ALA A 23 2.44 -0.37 12.06
C ALA A 23 2.26 0.79 11.07
N SER A 24 2.43 2.03 11.53
CA SER A 24 2.50 3.17 10.61
C SER A 24 3.82 3.15 9.86
N LEU A 25 3.86 3.84 8.72
CA LEU A 25 5.09 3.99 7.94
C LEU A 25 6.24 4.61 8.76
N ALA A 26 5.90 5.58 9.61
CA ALA A 26 6.85 6.25 10.50
C ALA A 26 6.22 6.53 11.88
N GLY A 27 7.06 6.55 12.91
CA GLY A 27 6.67 6.76 14.29
C GLY A 27 6.10 5.51 14.98
N SER A 28 5.60 5.68 16.21
CA SER A 28 5.07 4.59 17.04
C SER A 28 3.55 4.39 16.89
N SER A 29 2.87 5.28 16.18
CA SER A 29 1.44 5.20 15.94
C SER A 29 1.07 3.97 15.12
N ARG A 30 -0.18 3.50 15.26
CA ARG A 30 -0.72 2.40 14.45
C ARG A 30 -1.84 2.88 13.53
N VAL A 31 -2.04 2.20 12.42
CA VAL A 31 -3.15 2.45 11.49
C VAL A 31 -4.10 1.26 11.53
N GLN A 32 -5.40 1.50 11.63
CA GLN A 32 -6.42 0.47 11.70
C GLN A 32 -6.92 0.11 10.30
N VAL A 33 -6.99 -1.17 9.96
CA VAL A 33 -7.78 -1.61 8.79
C VAL A 33 -9.25 -1.44 9.13
N LEU A 34 -9.98 -0.70 8.31
CA LEU A 34 -11.40 -0.41 8.54
C LEU A 34 -12.31 -1.29 7.68
N GLU A 35 -11.89 -1.53 6.44
CA GLU A 35 -12.66 -2.24 5.42
C GLU A 35 -11.71 -2.85 4.38
N VAL A 36 -12.09 -4.01 3.86
CA VAL A 36 -11.47 -4.64 2.69
C VAL A 36 -12.59 -5.20 1.83
N ASP A 37 -12.59 -4.82 0.56
CA ASP A 37 -13.54 -5.30 -0.45
C ASP A 37 -12.79 -5.92 -1.63
N ASP A 38 -13.45 -6.09 -2.78
CA ASP A 38 -12.86 -6.72 -3.98
C ASP A 38 -11.87 -5.81 -4.72
N GLU A 39 -11.88 -4.51 -4.42
CA GLU A 39 -11.17 -3.47 -5.16
C GLU A 39 -10.17 -2.69 -4.31
N ARG A 40 -10.33 -2.63 -2.99
CA ARG A 40 -9.52 -1.75 -2.12
C ARG A 40 -9.46 -2.20 -0.66
N ILE A 41 -8.49 -1.62 0.04
CA ILE A 41 -8.37 -1.66 1.49
C ILE A 41 -8.49 -0.23 2.02
N CYS A 42 -9.41 0.02 2.94
CA CYS A 42 -9.52 1.31 3.62
C CYS A 42 -8.88 1.22 5.01
N LEU A 43 -8.01 2.18 5.30
CA LEU A 43 -7.27 2.27 6.55
C LEU A 43 -7.52 3.63 7.21
N GLY A 44 -7.33 3.72 8.52
CA GLY A 44 -7.53 4.99 9.20
C GLY A 44 -7.02 5.06 10.63
N GLN A 45 -7.16 6.25 11.18
CA GLN A 45 -7.01 6.58 12.59
C GLN A 45 -8.21 7.44 13.01
N ARG A 46 -8.25 7.86 14.27
CA ARG A 46 -9.39 8.64 14.82
C ARG A 46 -9.78 9.86 13.99
N LEU A 47 -8.83 10.53 13.34
CA LEU A 47 -9.05 11.80 12.63
C LEU A 47 -9.04 11.68 11.10
N TRP A 48 -8.77 10.51 10.53
CA TRP A 48 -8.69 10.35 9.09
C TRP A 48 -8.94 8.92 8.65
N ARG A 49 -9.47 8.80 7.43
CA ARG A 49 -9.64 7.56 6.67
C ARG A 49 -9.13 7.79 5.26
N ASP A 50 -8.48 6.79 4.69
CA ASP A 50 -8.07 6.79 3.29
C ASP A 50 -8.04 5.35 2.78
N CYS A 51 -8.06 5.14 1.47
CA CYS A 51 -8.11 3.81 0.87
C CYS A 51 -7.03 3.64 -0.18
N VAL A 52 -6.48 2.43 -0.27
CA VAL A 52 -5.58 2.01 -1.34
C VAL A 52 -6.28 1.02 -2.23
N SER A 53 -6.22 1.25 -3.53
CA SER A 53 -6.80 0.33 -4.49
C SER A 53 -5.90 -0.88 -4.68
N ARG A 54 -6.50 -1.99 -5.10
CA ARG A 54 -5.79 -3.18 -5.58
C ARG A 54 -4.84 -2.82 -6.73
N ASP A 55 -5.27 -1.95 -7.64
CA ASP A 55 -4.46 -1.51 -8.77
C ASP A 55 -3.20 -0.76 -8.32
N ASP A 56 -3.28 0.07 -7.28
CA ASP A 56 -2.11 0.76 -6.73
C ASP A 56 -1.11 -0.21 -6.09
N LEU A 57 -1.62 -1.20 -5.36
CA LEU A 57 -0.78 -2.24 -4.75
C LEU A 57 -0.11 -3.12 -5.81
N ASP A 58 -0.84 -3.51 -6.85
CA ASP A 58 -0.33 -4.30 -7.96
C ASP A 58 0.71 -3.49 -8.76
N ALA A 59 0.45 -2.20 -9.03
CA ALA A 59 1.40 -1.31 -9.69
C ALA A 59 2.70 -1.15 -8.89
N ALA A 60 2.61 -0.94 -7.58
CA ALA A 60 3.76 -0.84 -6.71
C ALA A 60 4.60 -2.14 -6.69
N LEU A 61 3.94 -3.31 -6.68
CA LEU A 61 4.63 -4.60 -6.77
C LEU A 61 5.34 -4.81 -8.11
N VAL A 62 4.75 -4.36 -9.23
CA VAL A 62 5.42 -4.40 -10.53
C VAL A 62 6.68 -3.54 -10.49
N LEU A 63 6.57 -2.29 -10.03
CA LEU A 63 7.72 -1.39 -9.94
C LEU A 63 8.83 -1.91 -9.00
N LEU A 64 8.46 -2.56 -7.89
CA LEU A 64 9.40 -3.23 -6.98
C LEU A 64 10.14 -4.38 -7.69
N ARG A 65 9.42 -5.26 -8.39
CA ARG A 65 10.02 -6.39 -9.10
C ARG A 65 10.92 -5.96 -10.25
N GLU A 66 10.59 -4.87 -10.91
CA GLU A 66 11.40 -4.26 -11.97
C GLU A 66 12.63 -3.52 -11.43
N GLY A 67 12.80 -3.44 -10.09
CA GLY A 67 13.91 -2.72 -9.46
C GLY A 67 13.79 -1.20 -9.56
N ARG A 68 12.61 -0.68 -9.91
CA ARG A 68 12.31 0.76 -10.02
C ARG A 68 11.93 1.40 -8.69
N LEU A 69 11.57 0.59 -7.70
CA LEU A 69 11.42 0.97 -6.30
C LEU A 69 12.40 0.18 -5.45
N ALA A 70 13.02 0.83 -4.47
CA ALA A 70 13.83 0.13 -3.46
C ALA A 70 12.91 -0.58 -2.45
N GLY A 71 13.36 -1.72 -1.91
CA GLY A 71 12.52 -2.63 -1.11
C GLY A 71 12.16 -2.18 0.31
N GLY A 72 12.62 -1.02 0.77
CA GLY A 72 12.29 -0.50 2.11
C GLY A 72 10.98 0.30 2.12
N PRO A 73 10.14 0.24 3.18
CA PRO A 73 8.84 0.93 3.23
C PRO A 73 8.90 2.42 2.90
N MET A 74 9.82 3.16 3.51
CA MET A 74 10.01 4.59 3.23
C MET A 74 10.41 4.83 1.77
N ALA A 75 11.32 4.01 1.24
CA ALA A 75 11.81 4.16 -0.13
C ALA A 75 10.71 3.85 -1.15
N VAL A 76 9.84 2.87 -0.88
CA VAL A 76 8.64 2.60 -1.69
C VAL A 76 7.70 3.79 -1.70
N ALA A 77 7.38 4.35 -0.53
CA ALA A 77 6.48 5.49 -0.44
C ALA A 77 7.01 6.71 -1.22
N GLU A 78 8.29 7.04 -1.07
CA GLU A 78 8.91 8.14 -1.82
C GLU A 78 8.99 7.87 -3.32
N GLY A 79 9.37 6.65 -3.71
CA GLY A 79 9.43 6.29 -5.12
C GLY A 79 8.05 6.31 -5.80
N LEU A 80 6.99 5.91 -5.10
CA LEU A 80 5.61 6.04 -5.58
C LEU A 80 5.17 7.50 -5.71
N ARG A 81 5.53 8.38 -4.76
CA ARG A 81 5.27 9.81 -4.92
C ARG A 81 5.93 10.37 -6.17
N ALA A 82 7.20 10.04 -6.39
CA ALA A 82 7.92 10.46 -7.59
C ALA A 82 7.27 9.90 -8.87
N TYR A 83 6.88 8.62 -8.85
CA TYR A 83 6.20 7.95 -9.96
C TYR A 83 4.86 8.63 -10.31
N TYR A 84 4.00 8.93 -9.33
CA TYR A 84 2.72 9.60 -9.58
C TYR A 84 2.87 11.09 -9.90
N ALA A 85 3.87 11.77 -9.33
CA ALA A 85 4.15 13.17 -9.66
C ALA A 85 4.65 13.37 -11.10
N SER A 86 5.27 12.35 -11.70
CA SER A 86 5.86 12.39 -13.05
C SER A 86 5.17 11.45 -14.05
N GLY A 87 4.13 10.73 -13.61
CA GLY A 87 3.51 9.63 -14.35
C GLY A 87 2.27 10.03 -15.16
N PRO A 88 1.63 9.05 -15.83
CA PRO A 88 0.47 9.27 -16.71
C PRO A 88 -0.81 9.71 -15.97
N ARG A 89 -0.87 9.57 -14.65
CA ARG A 89 -1.91 10.13 -13.78
C ARG A 89 -1.23 10.99 -12.71
N VAL A 90 -1.14 12.29 -12.97
CA VAL A 90 -0.58 13.25 -12.01
C VAL A 90 -1.58 13.45 -10.88
N GLU A 91 -1.24 12.97 -9.70
CA GLU A 91 -2.07 13.11 -8.51
C GLU A 91 -1.48 14.20 -7.61
N THR A 92 -2.09 15.39 -7.63
CA THR A 92 -1.64 16.57 -6.86
C THR A 92 -2.32 16.72 -5.50
N GLY A 93 -3.21 15.78 -5.15
CA GLY A 93 -3.88 15.77 -3.86
C GLY A 93 -2.92 15.42 -2.72
N CYS A 94 -3.21 15.91 -1.52
CA CYS A 94 -2.54 15.47 -0.27
C CYS A 94 -2.99 14.05 0.14
N THR A 95 -2.93 13.10 -0.78
CA THR A 95 -3.31 11.70 -0.58
C THR A 95 -2.29 10.98 0.31
N ARG A 96 -2.78 10.08 1.18
CA ARG A 96 -1.90 9.18 1.94
C ARG A 96 -1.60 7.88 1.18
N GLY A 97 -2.11 7.75 -0.05
CA GLY A 97 -1.98 6.57 -0.92
C GLY A 97 -0.58 5.97 -0.94
N PRO A 98 0.49 6.72 -1.31
CA PRO A 98 1.84 6.17 -1.35
C PRO A 98 2.33 5.60 0.00
N ASN A 99 1.96 6.25 1.11
CA ASN A 99 2.31 5.76 2.45
C ASN A 99 1.54 4.49 2.80
N LEU A 100 0.24 4.46 2.50
CA LEU A 100 -0.61 3.33 2.83
C LEU A 100 -0.27 2.10 1.98
N VAL A 101 0.12 2.29 0.71
CA VAL A 101 0.65 1.22 -0.13
C VAL A 101 1.89 0.61 0.51
N ALA A 102 2.85 1.44 0.95
CA ALA A 102 4.04 0.94 1.64
C ALA A 102 3.71 0.21 2.95
N VAL A 103 2.77 0.71 3.76
CA VAL A 103 2.31 0.05 5.00
C VAL A 103 1.71 -1.33 4.71
N VAL A 104 0.80 -1.41 3.73
CA VAL A 104 0.13 -2.66 3.37
C VAL A 104 1.14 -3.68 2.81
N LEU A 105 2.01 -3.26 1.89
CA LEU A 105 3.03 -4.15 1.33
C LEU A 105 4.05 -4.63 2.37
N ALA A 106 4.40 -3.78 3.35
CA ALA A 106 5.26 -4.17 4.47
C ALA A 106 4.58 -5.23 5.35
N ASP A 107 3.31 -5.01 5.72
CA ASP A 107 2.55 -5.97 6.53
C ASP A 107 2.34 -7.31 5.81
N LEU A 108 2.15 -7.29 4.50
CA LEU A 108 2.06 -8.49 3.66
C LEU A 108 3.42 -9.19 3.44
N GLY A 109 4.53 -8.61 3.91
CA GLY A 109 5.85 -9.20 3.86
C GLY A 109 6.58 -9.04 2.51
N TYR A 110 6.16 -8.08 1.67
CA TYR A 110 6.84 -7.80 0.39
C TYR A 110 8.01 -6.83 0.52
N LEU A 111 8.08 -6.09 1.62
CA LEU A 111 9.12 -5.09 1.86
C LEU A 111 10.08 -5.57 2.93
N THR A 112 11.36 -5.23 2.76
CA THR A 112 12.37 -5.51 3.76
C THR A 112 12.13 -4.57 4.94
N PRO A 113 12.02 -5.08 6.19
CA PRO A 113 11.97 -4.20 7.35
C PRO A 113 13.22 -3.30 7.40
N PRO A 114 13.12 -2.10 7.99
CA PRO A 114 14.28 -1.24 8.20
C PRO A 114 15.37 -1.91 9.04
#